data_AF-A0A9N9N141-F1
#
_entry.id   AF-A0A9N9N141-F1
#
_cell.length_a   1.000
_cell.length_b   1.000
_cell.length_c   1.000
_cell.angle_alpha   90.00
_cell.angle_beta   90.00
_cell.angle_gamma   90.00
#
_symmetry.space_group_name_H-M   'P 1'
#
loop_
_entity.id
_entity.type
_entity.pdbx_description
1 polymer ?
#
loop_
_entity_poly.entity_id
_entity_poly.type
_entity_poly.pdbx_seq_one_letter_code
_entity_poly.pdbx_strand_id
1 'polypeptide(L)'
;MFKEYERCHQDILAYNTEDTEDISVTESHYFSSLSILNDAIKRRALAMENTEPEMPETNKRLSTTASYNKKVVLAATKAALQCLYLEVRCYLIVTLSVVWYGGVNRRPSNTVGNARRRCRDIQKRLTYEDYTMLAGKIITLFPKETAATYFTRPIRKRDSYNGKSVAARGKLVDKVRNYLFQSGECKRKYLNTTENSKVKLSEAEVERRRICNSSAGRPQKDFEECSERSKRRKTQDLRSSTGTLELTYAAEMKLRSEGNIQAAKVLAEIVKSPDSAKNYIKKDDVKITKLTEDKALSLITNAKLTKYQYNIIRSNALEENCPLCGGRLNGDVIVVVLSSGGADF
;
A
#
# COMPACT_ATOMS: atom_id res chain seq x y z
N MET A 1 -20.08 -22.75 19.52
CA MET A 1 -19.28 -21.66 18.90
C MET A 1 -18.58 -20.85 19.98
N PHE A 2 -19.09 -19.71 20.47
CA PHE A 2 -18.31 -18.88 21.41
C PHE A 2 -17.94 -19.61 22.72
N LYS A 3 -18.89 -20.34 23.34
CA LYS A 3 -18.64 -21.12 24.56
C LYS A 3 -17.70 -22.33 24.36
N GLU A 4 -17.72 -22.96 23.18
CA GLU A 4 -16.80 -24.06 22.85
C GLU A 4 -15.39 -23.53 22.54
N TYR A 5 -15.32 -22.37 21.89
CA TYR A 5 -14.07 -21.65 21.65
C TYR A 5 -13.44 -21.20 22.98
N GLU A 6 -14.23 -20.63 23.89
CA GLU A 6 -13.77 -20.27 25.24
C GLU A 6 -13.27 -21.49 26.01
N ARG A 7 -13.98 -22.64 25.95
CA ARG A 7 -13.52 -23.87 26.60
C ARG A 7 -12.19 -24.35 26.04
N CYS A 8 -12.07 -24.43 24.72
CA CYS A 8 -10.85 -24.88 24.05
C CYS A 8 -9.67 -23.90 24.28
N HIS A 9 -9.96 -22.60 24.36
CA HIS A 9 -8.96 -21.57 24.67
C HIS A 9 -8.47 -21.67 26.12
N GLN A 10 -9.38 -21.90 27.07
CA GLN A 10 -9.03 -22.10 28.48
C GLN A 10 -8.21 -23.39 28.69
N ASP A 11 -8.54 -24.47 27.98
CA ASP A 11 -7.76 -25.71 28.01
C ASP A 11 -6.32 -25.51 27.47
N ILE A 12 -6.15 -24.67 26.43
CA ILE A 12 -4.83 -24.30 25.89
C ILE A 12 -4.04 -23.43 26.88
N LEU A 13 -4.69 -22.50 27.57
CA LEU A 13 -4.04 -21.63 28.55
C LEU A 13 -3.61 -22.39 29.81
N ALA A 14 -4.45 -23.31 30.30
CA ALA A 14 -4.13 -24.18 31.44
C ALA A 14 -2.95 -25.13 31.16
N TYR A 15 -2.73 -25.52 29.91
CA TYR A 15 -1.61 -26.38 29.52
C TYR A 15 -0.24 -25.67 29.48
N ASN A 16 -0.22 -24.34 29.43
CA ASN A 16 1.04 -23.57 29.37
C ASN A 16 1.65 -23.31 30.76
N THR A 17 1.00 -23.73 31.85
CA THR A 17 1.45 -23.46 33.23
C THR A 17 2.12 -24.66 33.91
N GLU A 18 2.16 -25.83 33.29
CA GLU A 18 2.82 -27.02 33.85
C GLU A 18 4.14 -27.31 33.13
N ASP A 19 5.26 -27.11 33.83
CA ASP A 19 6.61 -27.43 33.40
C ASP A 19 6.71 -28.95 33.10
N THR A 20 6.56 -29.32 31.82
CA THR A 20 6.68 -30.70 31.37
C THR A 20 7.76 -30.83 30.30
N GLU A 21 8.75 -31.70 30.56
CA GLU A 21 9.97 -31.88 29.76
C GLU A 21 9.77 -32.72 28.48
N ASP A 22 8.55 -33.11 28.11
CA ASP A 22 8.28 -34.00 26.97
C ASP A 22 7.48 -33.34 25.83
N ILE A 23 8.22 -32.66 24.93
CA ILE A 23 7.69 -31.90 23.78
C ILE A 23 7.01 -32.79 22.71
N SER A 24 7.31 -34.10 22.64
CA SER A 24 6.76 -34.97 21.59
C SER A 24 5.31 -35.39 21.80
N VAL A 25 4.81 -35.38 23.05
CA VAL A 25 3.42 -35.76 23.36
C VAL A 25 2.46 -34.59 23.09
N THR A 26 2.95 -33.35 23.16
CA THR A 26 2.14 -32.13 23.02
C THR A 26 1.75 -31.83 21.57
N GLU A 27 2.59 -32.15 20.58
CA GLU A 27 2.25 -31.99 19.16
C GLU A 27 1.10 -32.91 18.74
N SER A 28 1.14 -34.18 19.16
CA SER A 28 0.08 -35.18 18.89
C SER A 28 -1.30 -34.72 19.38
N HIS A 29 -1.35 -34.21 20.62
CA HIS A 29 -2.60 -33.79 21.23
C HIS A 29 -3.16 -32.53 20.54
N TYR A 30 -2.30 -31.60 20.15
CA TYR A 30 -2.70 -30.39 19.41
C TYR A 30 -3.27 -30.71 18.02
N PHE A 31 -2.65 -31.63 17.27
CA PHE A 31 -3.16 -32.07 15.97
C PHE A 31 -4.50 -32.80 16.08
N SER A 32 -4.70 -33.60 17.14
CA SER A 32 -5.98 -34.26 17.42
C SER A 32 -7.09 -33.24 17.71
N SER A 33 -6.82 -32.23 18.55
CA SER A 33 -7.78 -31.17 18.87
C SER A 33 -8.19 -30.33 17.63
N LEU A 34 -7.24 -30.01 16.74
CA LEU A 34 -7.54 -29.32 15.49
C LEU A 34 -8.38 -30.16 14.52
N SER A 35 -8.17 -31.48 14.49
CA SER A 35 -8.99 -32.40 13.69
C SER A 35 -10.45 -32.43 14.17
N ILE A 36 -10.66 -32.51 15.49
CA ILE A 36 -11.98 -32.51 16.12
C ILE A 36 -12.73 -31.20 15.82
N LEU A 37 -12.04 -30.06 15.90
CA LEU A 37 -12.64 -28.76 15.59
C LEU A 37 -13.05 -28.64 14.11
N ASN A 38 -12.19 -29.10 13.19
CA ASN A 38 -12.50 -29.10 11.76
C ASN A 38 -13.71 -29.98 11.42
N ASP A 39 -13.84 -31.14 12.07
CA ASP A 39 -15.00 -32.01 11.88
C ASP A 39 -16.28 -31.41 12.47
N ALA A 40 -16.20 -30.74 13.63
CA ALA A 40 -17.34 -30.02 14.21
C ALA A 40 -17.85 -28.89 13.29
N ILE A 41 -16.93 -28.13 12.67
CA ILE A 41 -17.26 -27.08 11.71
C ILE A 41 -17.95 -27.69 10.47
N LYS A 42 -17.44 -28.79 9.93
CA LYS A 42 -18.05 -29.48 8.78
C LYS A 42 -19.45 -30.00 9.07
N ARG A 43 -19.66 -30.65 10.23
CA ARG A 43 -20.99 -31.17 10.63
C ARG A 43 -22.01 -30.03 10.75
N ARG A 44 -21.61 -28.89 11.29
CA ARG A 44 -22.49 -27.72 11.44
C ARG A 44 -22.82 -27.05 10.11
N ALA A 45 -21.86 -27.00 9.18
CA ALA A 45 -22.10 -26.53 7.82
C ALA A 45 -23.15 -27.40 7.10
N LEU A 46 -23.03 -28.73 7.21
CA LEU A 46 -24.01 -29.68 6.66
C LEU A 46 -25.39 -29.56 7.32
N ALA A 47 -25.45 -29.34 8.63
CA ALA A 47 -26.72 -29.16 9.34
C ALA A 47 -27.49 -27.91 8.88
N MET A 48 -26.78 -26.81 8.56
CA MET A 48 -27.38 -25.59 8.02
C MET A 48 -27.86 -25.73 6.57
N GLU A 49 -27.32 -26.68 5.82
CA GLU A 49 -27.75 -26.96 4.44
C GLU A 49 -29.06 -27.76 4.40
N ASN A 50 -29.31 -28.61 5.41
CA ASN A 50 -30.50 -29.47 5.48
C ASN A 50 -31.69 -28.88 6.24
N THR A 51 -31.54 -27.73 6.89
CA THR A 51 -32.67 -27.04 7.55
C THR A 51 -33.33 -26.09 6.55
N GLU A 52 -34.19 -26.63 5.67
CA GLU A 52 -35.16 -25.81 4.95
C GLU A 52 -36.27 -25.39 5.93
N PRO A 53 -36.52 -24.08 6.13
CA PRO A 53 -37.62 -23.65 6.96
C PRO A 53 -38.94 -23.94 6.23
N GLU A 54 -39.75 -24.86 6.75
CA GLU A 54 -41.15 -25.01 6.35
C GLU A 54 -41.87 -23.70 6.68
N MET A 55 -42.12 -22.90 5.64
CA MET A 55 -42.87 -21.66 5.74
C MET A 55 -44.35 -21.93 5.45
N PRO A 56 -45.30 -21.45 6.28
CA PRO A 56 -46.72 -21.60 6.03
C PRO A 56 -47.14 -20.91 4.72
N GLU A 57 -47.98 -21.60 3.91
CA GLU A 57 -48.26 -21.32 2.50
C GLU A 57 -49.02 -20.02 2.16
N THR A 58 -49.22 -19.10 3.10
CA THR A 58 -50.10 -17.93 2.90
C THR A 58 -49.34 -16.63 2.69
N ASN A 59 -48.61 -16.48 1.57
CA ASN A 59 -48.42 -15.21 0.82
C ASN A 59 -47.30 -15.30 -0.24
N LYS A 60 -47.66 -15.68 -1.48
CA LYS A 60 -46.71 -15.78 -2.62
C LYS A 60 -46.29 -14.44 -3.27
N ARG A 61 -46.58 -13.27 -2.68
CA ARG A 61 -46.32 -11.95 -3.33
C ARG A 61 -45.17 -11.10 -2.76
N LEU A 62 -44.36 -11.61 -1.82
CA LEU A 62 -43.21 -10.88 -1.24
C LEU A 62 -41.84 -11.59 -1.45
N SER A 63 -41.70 -12.43 -2.47
CA SER A 63 -40.55 -13.36 -2.61
C SER A 63 -39.21 -12.75 -3.08
N THR A 64 -39.15 -11.48 -3.48
CA THR A 64 -37.90 -10.87 -3.97
C THR A 64 -36.99 -10.36 -2.86
N THR A 65 -37.52 -9.99 -1.70
CA THR A 65 -36.72 -9.48 -0.56
C THR A 65 -36.06 -10.61 0.23
N ALA A 66 -36.68 -11.79 0.31
CA ALA A 66 -36.11 -12.96 0.99
C ALA A 66 -34.87 -13.54 0.29
N SER A 67 -34.85 -13.53 -1.05
CA SER A 67 -33.70 -14.00 -1.86
C SER A 67 -32.48 -13.09 -1.70
N TYR A 68 -32.70 -11.78 -1.57
CA TYR A 68 -31.62 -10.81 -1.33
C TYR A 68 -30.97 -11.02 0.04
N ASN A 69 -31.77 -11.24 1.09
CA ASN A 69 -31.27 -11.47 2.44
C ASN A 69 -30.41 -12.74 2.55
N LYS A 70 -30.77 -13.83 1.86
CA LYS A 70 -29.96 -15.07 1.85
C LYS A 70 -28.58 -14.86 1.24
N LYS A 71 -28.48 -14.08 0.15
CA LYS A 71 -27.18 -13.76 -0.49
C LYS A 71 -26.31 -12.86 0.39
N VAL A 72 -26.90 -11.87 1.06
CA VAL A 72 -26.18 -10.96 1.96
C VAL A 72 -25.61 -11.72 3.17
N VAL A 73 -26.42 -12.61 3.78
CA VAL A 73 -25.96 -13.43 4.92
C VAL A 73 -24.86 -14.42 4.50
N LEU A 74 -24.97 -15.03 3.32
CA LEU A 74 -23.92 -15.92 2.78
C LEU A 74 -22.61 -15.16 2.49
N ALA A 75 -22.70 -13.93 1.98
CA ALA A 75 -21.52 -13.10 1.74
C ALA A 75 -20.84 -12.69 3.05
N ALA A 76 -21.62 -12.28 4.07
CA ALA A 76 -21.11 -11.90 5.38
C ALA A 76 -20.42 -13.07 6.10
N THR A 77 -20.99 -14.28 6.04
CA THR A 77 -20.41 -15.48 6.66
C THR A 77 -19.12 -15.92 5.96
N LYS A 78 -19.04 -15.84 4.62
CA LYS A 78 -17.79 -16.10 3.89
C LYS A 78 -16.68 -15.10 4.24
N ALA A 79 -17.03 -13.81 4.39
CA ALA A 79 -16.06 -12.79 4.80
C ALA A 79 -15.55 -13.05 6.22
N ALA A 80 -16.44 -13.39 7.16
CA ALA A 80 -16.06 -13.73 8.53
C ALA A 80 -15.12 -14.95 8.62
N LEU A 81 -15.38 -16.00 7.83
CA LEU A 81 -14.51 -17.18 7.75
C LEU A 81 -13.14 -16.85 7.15
N GLN A 82 -13.07 -15.97 6.14
CA GLN A 82 -11.78 -15.51 5.60
C GLN A 82 -10.97 -14.73 6.62
N CYS A 83 -11.61 -13.86 7.42
CA CYS A 83 -10.95 -13.12 8.49
C CYS A 83 -10.37 -14.07 9.55
N LEU A 84 -11.16 -15.03 10.02
CA LEU A 84 -10.69 -16.04 11.00
C LEU A 84 -9.54 -16.89 10.43
N TYR A 85 -9.59 -17.27 9.15
CA TYR A 85 -8.50 -18.01 8.51
C TYR A 85 -7.19 -17.20 8.47
N LEU A 86 -7.27 -15.89 8.21
CA LEU A 86 -6.12 -14.99 8.24
C LEU A 86 -5.54 -14.85 9.65
N GLU A 87 -6.39 -14.73 10.68
CA GLU A 87 -5.94 -14.66 12.07
C GLU A 87 -5.24 -15.95 12.52
N VAL A 88 -5.84 -17.12 12.25
CA VAL A 88 -5.23 -18.42 12.59
C VAL A 88 -3.91 -18.62 11.84
N ARG A 89 -3.85 -18.21 10.56
CA ARG A 89 -2.60 -18.29 9.76
C ARG A 89 -1.52 -17.36 10.30
N CYS A 90 -1.87 -16.16 10.75
CA CYS A 90 -0.94 -15.24 11.41
C CYS A 90 -0.45 -15.82 12.73
N TYR A 91 -1.35 -16.40 13.54
CA TYR A 91 -0.98 -17.04 14.80
C TYR A 91 -0.03 -18.22 14.58
N LEU A 92 -0.29 -19.07 13.59
CA LEU A 92 0.58 -20.20 13.23
C LEU A 92 1.97 -19.73 12.78
N ILE A 93 2.06 -18.64 12.02
CA ILE A 93 3.36 -18.08 11.60
C ILE A 93 4.13 -17.53 12.81
N VAL A 94 3.44 -16.86 13.73
CA VAL A 94 4.04 -16.32 14.95
C VAL A 94 4.48 -17.45 15.89
N THR A 95 3.66 -18.48 16.12
CA THR A 95 4.01 -19.61 16.98
C THR A 95 5.12 -20.47 16.38
N LEU A 96 5.11 -20.74 15.07
CA LEU A 96 6.23 -21.41 14.40
C LEU A 96 7.51 -20.58 14.47
N SER A 97 7.41 -19.25 14.45
CA SER A 97 8.57 -18.38 14.69
C SER A 97 9.04 -18.49 16.15
N VAL A 98 8.13 -18.42 17.13
CA VAL A 98 8.49 -18.50 18.55
C VAL A 98 9.03 -19.88 18.93
N VAL A 99 8.49 -20.98 18.42
CA VAL A 99 9.00 -22.34 18.68
C VAL A 99 10.38 -22.55 18.04
N TRP A 100 10.61 -21.99 16.85
CA TRP A 100 11.92 -22.10 16.19
C TRP A 100 12.98 -21.17 16.81
N TYR A 101 12.57 -20.06 17.45
CA TYR A 101 13.47 -19.11 18.11
C TYR A 101 13.53 -19.22 19.65
N GLY A 102 12.61 -19.97 20.29
CA GLY A 102 12.39 -19.99 21.74
C GLY A 102 13.20 -21.03 22.52
N GLY A 103 13.93 -21.92 21.84
CA GLY A 103 14.72 -22.98 22.48
C GLY A 103 16.02 -22.54 23.19
N VAL A 104 16.28 -21.23 23.39
CA VAL A 104 17.52 -20.77 24.05
C VAL A 104 17.28 -19.56 24.96
N ASN A 105 16.42 -19.70 25.97
CA ASN A 105 16.41 -18.78 27.11
C ASN A 105 17.38 -19.23 28.20
N ARG A 106 18.69 -19.02 27.97
CA ARG A 106 19.66 -18.93 29.07
C ARG A 106 19.89 -17.45 29.39
N ARG A 107 19.72 -17.11 30.67
CA ARG A 107 19.81 -15.76 31.26
C ARG A 107 20.97 -14.92 30.69
N PRO A 108 20.76 -13.63 30.37
CA PRO A 108 21.82 -12.76 29.89
C PRO A 108 22.74 -12.38 31.05
N SER A 109 23.96 -12.93 31.09
CA SER A 109 25.03 -12.38 31.92
C SER A 109 25.64 -11.16 31.20
N ASN A 110 25.70 -10.03 31.92
CA ASN A 110 26.19 -8.73 31.45
C ASN A 110 27.71 -8.71 31.19
N THR A 111 28.17 -9.48 30.21
CA THR A 111 29.56 -9.40 29.75
C THR A 111 29.60 -9.00 28.27
N VAL A 112 29.99 -7.75 28.04
CA VAL A 112 30.16 -7.08 26.73
C VAL A 112 31.13 -7.82 25.78
N GLY A 113 31.85 -8.84 26.27
CA GLY A 113 32.75 -9.69 25.47
C GLY A 113 32.10 -10.79 24.63
N ASN A 114 30.83 -11.16 24.85
CA ASN A 114 30.25 -12.37 24.22
C ASN A 114 29.36 -12.13 22.98
N ALA A 115 29.06 -10.88 22.62
CA ALA A 115 28.33 -10.57 21.39
C ALA A 115 29.10 -10.97 20.10
N ARG A 116 30.43 -11.05 20.17
CA ARG A 116 31.28 -11.50 19.04
C ARG A 116 31.25 -13.01 18.79
N ARG A 117 30.80 -13.84 19.76
CA ARG A 117 30.70 -15.30 19.55
C ARG A 117 29.34 -15.72 18.98
N ARG A 118 28.24 -15.03 19.31
CA ARG A 118 26.89 -15.41 18.81
C ARG A 118 26.65 -15.17 17.31
N CYS A 119 27.40 -14.28 16.66
CA CYS A 119 27.33 -14.12 15.20
C CYS A 119 28.08 -15.21 14.42
N ARG A 120 28.83 -16.11 15.07
CA ARG A 120 29.50 -17.22 14.35
C ARG A 120 28.56 -18.40 14.09
N ASP A 121 27.52 -18.60 14.90
CA ASP A 121 26.64 -19.75 14.76
C ASP A 121 25.58 -19.59 13.65
N ILE A 122 25.28 -18.36 13.23
CA ILE A 122 24.40 -18.07 12.07
C ILE A 122 25.16 -18.24 10.73
N GLN A 123 26.48 -18.45 10.76
CA GLN A 123 27.31 -18.54 9.54
C GLN A 123 27.26 -19.90 8.84
N LYS A 124 26.40 -20.84 9.26
CA LYS A 124 26.07 -21.98 8.42
C LYS A 124 25.15 -21.50 7.30
N ARG A 125 25.78 -20.94 6.26
CA ARG A 125 25.12 -20.67 4.98
C ARG A 125 24.45 -21.95 4.54
N LEU A 126 23.14 -21.89 4.29
CA LEU A 126 22.41 -23.03 3.73
C LEU A 126 23.16 -23.54 2.49
N THR A 127 23.44 -24.83 2.49
CA THR A 127 24.04 -25.55 1.37
C THR A 127 22.99 -25.75 0.28
N TYR A 128 23.42 -26.11 -0.94
CA TYR A 128 22.48 -26.36 -2.04
C TYR A 128 21.59 -27.57 -1.77
N GLU A 129 22.11 -28.51 -0.99
CA GLU A 129 21.42 -29.69 -0.48
C GLU A 129 20.28 -29.28 0.44
N ASP A 130 20.52 -28.33 1.36
CA ASP A 130 19.47 -27.80 2.26
C ASP A 130 18.34 -27.13 1.48
N TYR A 131 18.66 -26.32 0.47
CA TYR A 131 17.63 -25.71 -0.38
C TYR A 131 16.83 -26.75 -1.17
N THR A 132 17.49 -27.82 -1.62
CA THR A 132 16.83 -28.90 -2.35
C THR A 132 15.87 -29.66 -1.42
N MET A 133 16.31 -29.98 -0.18
CA MET A 133 15.46 -30.61 0.83
C MET A 133 14.27 -29.74 1.23
N LEU A 134 14.48 -28.44 1.45
CA LEU A 134 13.41 -27.50 1.79
C LEU A 134 12.40 -27.37 0.65
N ALA A 135 12.86 -27.25 -0.61
CA ALA A 135 11.98 -27.24 -1.77
C ALA A 135 11.18 -28.54 -1.87
N GLY A 136 11.80 -29.70 -1.63
CA GLY A 136 11.12 -30.99 -1.59
C GLY A 136 9.99 -31.03 -0.55
N LYS A 137 10.26 -30.62 0.69
CA LYS A 137 9.25 -30.55 1.77
C LYS A 137 8.08 -29.62 1.41
N ILE A 138 8.36 -28.48 0.76
CA ILE A 138 7.32 -27.55 0.31
C ILE A 138 6.42 -28.20 -0.76
N ILE A 139 6.99 -28.92 -1.72
CA ILE A 139 6.22 -29.62 -2.75
C ILE A 139 5.34 -30.72 -2.14
N THR A 140 5.83 -31.44 -1.13
CA THR A 140 5.02 -32.43 -0.39
C THR A 140 3.77 -31.79 0.20
N LEU A 141 3.86 -30.55 0.70
CA LEU A 141 2.72 -29.80 1.23
C LEU A 141 1.87 -29.15 0.13
N PHE A 142 2.48 -28.74 -0.98
CA PHE A 142 1.86 -28.00 -2.09
C PHE A 142 2.18 -28.66 -3.44
N PRO A 143 1.51 -29.78 -3.79
CA PRO A 143 1.88 -30.58 -4.96
C PRO A 143 1.62 -29.90 -6.31
N LYS A 144 0.86 -28.79 -6.34
CA LYS A 144 0.65 -27.97 -7.55
C LYS A 144 1.84 -27.09 -7.90
N GLU A 145 2.77 -26.87 -6.97
CA GLU A 145 3.92 -26.00 -7.19
C GLU A 145 5.15 -26.81 -7.62
N THR A 146 6.06 -26.16 -8.36
CA THR A 146 7.27 -26.81 -8.88
C THR A 146 8.49 -26.48 -8.01
N ALA A 147 9.39 -27.46 -7.84
CA ALA A 147 10.65 -27.29 -7.09
C ALA A 147 11.46 -26.09 -7.57
N ALA A 148 11.53 -25.89 -8.89
CA ALA A 148 12.29 -24.83 -9.54
C ALA A 148 11.85 -23.42 -9.11
N THR A 149 10.57 -23.25 -8.73
CA THR A 149 10.04 -21.98 -8.21
C THR A 149 10.72 -21.58 -6.90
N TYR A 150 11.09 -22.56 -6.09
CA TYR A 150 11.67 -22.35 -4.77
C TYR A 150 13.19 -22.31 -4.80
N PHE A 151 13.80 -23.18 -5.59
CA PHE A 151 15.25 -23.25 -5.72
C PHE A 151 15.66 -23.81 -7.09
N THR A 152 16.55 -23.08 -7.75
CA THR A 152 17.28 -23.53 -8.94
C THR A 152 18.77 -23.43 -8.64
N ARG A 153 19.49 -24.54 -8.84
CA ARG A 153 20.95 -24.60 -8.64
C ARG A 153 21.66 -23.61 -9.59
N PRO A 154 22.81 -23.03 -9.17
CA PRO A 154 23.58 -22.17 -10.05
C PRO A 154 24.10 -22.96 -11.26
N ILE A 155 24.08 -22.34 -12.45
CA ILE A 155 24.53 -22.94 -13.70
C ILE A 155 25.87 -22.29 -14.08
N ARG A 156 26.91 -23.10 -14.29
CA ARG A 156 28.22 -22.59 -14.71
C ARG A 156 28.17 -22.17 -16.17
N LYS A 157 29.08 -21.28 -16.58
CA LYS A 157 29.14 -20.75 -17.95
C LYS A 157 29.18 -21.84 -19.03
N ARG A 158 29.97 -22.90 -18.79
CA ARG A 158 30.13 -24.06 -19.68
C ARG A 158 28.88 -24.94 -19.80
N ASP A 159 28.01 -24.91 -18.79
CA ASP A 159 26.79 -25.74 -18.71
C ASP A 159 25.55 -24.95 -19.18
N SER A 160 25.69 -23.64 -19.45
CA SER A 160 24.61 -22.79 -19.93
C SER A 160 24.61 -22.72 -21.45
N TYR A 161 23.45 -22.91 -22.06
CA TYR A 161 23.24 -22.74 -23.50
C TYR A 161 23.66 -21.35 -24.02
N ASN A 162 23.50 -20.31 -23.20
CA ASN A 162 23.81 -18.93 -23.58
C ASN A 162 25.29 -18.56 -23.35
N GLY A 163 26.12 -19.50 -22.90
CA GLY A 163 27.51 -19.23 -22.52
C GLY A 163 27.64 -18.19 -21.40
N LYS A 164 26.65 -18.11 -20.50
CA LYS A 164 26.63 -17.16 -19.36
C LYS A 164 26.41 -17.93 -18.06
N SER A 165 27.14 -17.57 -17.00
CA SER A 165 26.88 -18.14 -15.67
C SER A 165 25.56 -17.61 -15.11
N VAL A 166 24.72 -18.49 -14.57
CA VAL A 166 23.46 -18.13 -13.92
C VAL A 166 23.60 -18.39 -12.43
N ALA A 167 23.42 -17.35 -11.60
CA ALA A 167 23.41 -17.50 -10.15
C ALA A 167 22.22 -18.35 -9.69
N ALA A 168 22.30 -18.90 -8.47
CA ALA A 168 21.15 -19.59 -7.87
C ALA A 168 19.94 -18.65 -7.82
N ARG A 169 18.76 -19.19 -8.16
CA ARG A 169 17.49 -18.45 -8.23
C ARG A 169 16.40 -19.18 -7.45
N GLY A 170 15.31 -18.48 -7.16
CA GLY A 170 14.11 -19.04 -6.53
C GLY A 170 13.73 -18.31 -5.25
N LYS A 171 12.48 -18.50 -4.81
CA LYS A 171 11.89 -17.79 -3.66
C LYS A 171 12.70 -17.97 -2.38
N LEU A 172 13.25 -19.16 -2.13
CA LEU A 172 14.04 -19.43 -0.92
C LEU A 172 15.37 -18.67 -0.95
N VAL A 173 16.03 -18.63 -2.10
CA VAL A 173 17.30 -17.91 -2.28
C VAL A 173 17.09 -16.41 -2.07
N ASP A 174 16.01 -15.86 -2.63
CA ASP A 174 15.68 -14.44 -2.49
C ASP A 174 15.33 -14.09 -1.03
N LYS A 175 14.61 -14.97 -0.33
CA LYS A 175 14.28 -14.77 1.09
C LYS A 175 15.52 -14.77 1.97
N VAL A 176 16.45 -15.71 1.77
CA VAL A 176 17.73 -15.74 2.49
C VAL A 176 18.58 -14.51 2.15
N ARG A 177 18.63 -14.08 0.89
CA ARG A 177 19.35 -12.86 0.50
C ARG A 177 18.76 -11.62 1.18
N ASN A 178 17.44 -11.50 1.23
CA ASN A 178 16.76 -10.39 1.91
C ASN A 178 17.01 -10.41 3.42
N TYR A 179 17.02 -11.60 4.03
CA TYR A 179 17.37 -11.75 5.45
C TYR A 179 18.82 -11.35 5.74
N LEU A 180 19.77 -11.76 4.89
CA LEU A 180 21.18 -11.35 4.98
C LEU A 180 21.37 -9.83 4.78
N PHE A 181 20.51 -9.21 3.97
CA PHE A 181 20.51 -7.75 3.80
C PHE A 181 19.96 -7.04 5.05
N GLN A 182 18.86 -7.54 5.61
CA GLN A 182 18.21 -6.98 6.80
C GLN A 182 19.06 -7.13 8.08
N SER A 183 19.73 -8.27 8.25
CA SER A 183 20.62 -8.56 9.39
C SER A 183 21.86 -7.65 9.47
N GLY A 184 22.06 -6.76 8.49
CA GLY A 184 23.09 -5.73 8.53
C GLY A 184 24.51 -6.25 8.25
N GLU A 185 24.68 -7.54 7.96
CA GLU A 185 25.99 -8.10 7.58
C GLU A 185 26.54 -7.46 6.30
N CYS A 186 25.66 -7.07 5.37
CA CYS A 186 26.05 -6.33 4.16
C CYS A 186 26.43 -4.86 4.46
N LYS A 187 25.87 -4.23 5.51
CA LYS A 187 26.18 -2.84 5.87
C LYS A 187 27.59 -2.72 6.49
N ARG A 188 28.07 -3.74 7.20
CA ARG A 188 29.39 -3.72 7.87
C ARG A 188 30.57 -3.63 6.91
N LYS A 189 30.49 -4.21 5.70
CA LYS A 189 31.58 -4.11 4.71
C LYS A 189 31.80 -2.69 4.19
N TYR A 190 30.73 -1.90 4.13
CA TYR A 190 30.82 -0.49 3.73
C TYR A 190 31.30 0.41 4.86
N LEU A 191 30.88 0.16 6.12
CA LEU A 191 31.29 0.95 7.28
C LEU A 191 32.77 0.79 7.66
N ASN A 192 33.33 -0.42 7.52
CA ASN A 192 34.74 -0.64 7.85
C ASN A 192 35.70 -0.01 6.83
N THR A 193 35.23 0.38 5.65
CA THR A 193 36.03 1.14 4.67
C THR A 193 36.07 2.63 5.03
N THR A 194 35.02 3.15 5.69
CA THR A 194 34.93 4.56 6.09
C THR A 194 35.62 4.89 7.42
N GLU A 195 35.77 3.93 8.33
CA GLU A 195 36.42 4.18 9.63
C GLU A 195 37.95 4.30 9.54
N ASN A 196 38.58 3.71 8.51
CA ASN A 196 40.02 3.87 8.27
C ASN A 196 40.37 5.13 7.47
N SER A 197 39.38 5.94 7.07
CA SER A 197 39.58 7.21 6.36
C SER A 197 38.95 8.39 7.11
N LYS A 198 39.20 8.51 8.42
CA LYS A 198 39.01 9.76 9.16
C LYS A 198 40.12 10.75 8.81
N VAL A 199 40.20 11.13 7.54
CA VAL A 199 40.84 12.38 7.15
C VAL A 199 39.80 13.48 7.35
N LYS A 200 40.18 14.59 8.00
CA LYS A 200 39.33 15.78 8.14
C LYS A 200 38.99 16.30 6.75
N LEU A 201 37.82 15.93 6.25
CA LEU A 201 37.32 16.42 4.96
C LEU A 201 36.78 17.83 5.17
N SER A 202 37.16 18.71 4.26
CA SER A 202 36.71 20.10 4.23
C SER A 202 35.19 20.19 4.06
N GLU A 203 34.55 21.27 4.53
CA GLU A 203 33.11 21.53 4.31
C GLU A 203 32.70 21.44 2.84
N ALA A 204 33.60 21.78 1.92
CA ALA A 204 33.40 21.64 0.47
C ALA A 204 33.26 20.17 0.01
N GLU A 205 33.88 19.21 0.70
CA GLU A 205 33.70 17.77 0.45
C GLU A 205 32.46 17.18 1.13
N VAL A 206 32.00 17.78 2.23
CA VAL A 206 30.71 17.43 2.85
C VAL A 206 29.56 17.78 1.89
N GLU A 207 29.64 18.93 1.22
CA GLU A 207 28.64 19.34 0.22
C GLU A 207 28.73 18.48 -1.05
N ARG A 208 29.93 18.13 -1.53
CA ARG A 208 30.08 17.14 -2.64
C ARG A 208 29.58 15.75 -2.26
N ARG A 209 29.70 15.33 -1.00
CA ARG A 209 29.16 14.06 -0.50
C ARG A 209 27.64 14.05 -0.40
N ARG A 210 26.98 15.19 -0.18
CA ARG A 210 25.52 15.29 -0.32
C ARG A 210 25.07 15.04 -1.76
N ILE A 211 25.86 15.45 -2.75
CA ILE A 211 25.58 15.24 -4.17
C ILE A 211 25.79 13.76 -4.58
N CYS A 212 26.78 13.06 -4.01
CA CYS A 212 27.05 11.65 -4.33
C CYS A 212 26.44 10.60 -3.38
N ASN A 213 25.69 11.01 -2.35
CA ASN A 213 24.78 10.13 -1.60
C ASN A 213 23.51 9.74 -2.39
N SER A 214 23.51 9.95 -3.71
CA SER A 214 22.65 9.27 -4.67
C SER A 214 22.98 7.77 -4.69
N SER A 215 22.66 7.09 -3.60
CA SER A 215 22.51 5.63 -3.57
C SER A 215 21.73 5.21 -4.81
N ALA A 216 22.25 4.22 -5.55
CA ALA A 216 21.73 3.77 -6.83
C ALA A 216 20.19 3.70 -6.82
N GLY A 217 19.53 4.60 -7.56
CA GLY A 217 18.09 4.79 -7.51
C GLY A 217 17.58 5.83 -8.51
N ARG A 218 16.26 5.87 -8.69
CA ARG A 218 15.58 6.84 -9.56
C ARG A 218 15.85 8.27 -9.03
N PRO A 219 16.18 9.24 -9.90
CA PRO A 219 16.37 10.64 -9.49
C PRO A 219 15.14 11.12 -8.71
N GLN A 220 15.39 11.78 -7.57
CA GLN A 220 14.30 12.40 -6.82
C GLN A 220 13.88 13.68 -7.53
N LYS A 221 12.58 13.85 -7.74
CA LYS A 221 12.00 15.11 -8.17
C LYS A 221 11.90 16.08 -7.00
N ASP A 222 11.97 17.36 -7.31
CA ASP A 222 11.69 18.44 -6.37
C ASP A 222 10.28 18.32 -5.80
N PHE A 223 10.08 18.86 -4.59
CA PHE A 223 8.81 18.72 -3.89
C PHE A 223 7.65 19.31 -4.70
N GLU A 224 7.87 20.46 -5.37
CA GLU A 224 6.85 21.18 -6.15
C GLU A 224 6.37 20.36 -7.36
N GLU A 225 7.29 19.72 -8.08
CA GLU A 225 7.03 18.88 -9.26
C GLU A 225 6.50 17.47 -8.92
N CYS A 226 6.51 17.08 -7.64
CA CYS A 226 5.99 15.79 -7.23
C CYS A 226 4.47 15.73 -7.37
N SER A 227 3.95 14.56 -7.73
CA SER A 227 2.51 14.28 -7.65
C SER A 227 2.01 14.39 -6.21
N GLU A 228 0.73 14.73 -6.03
CA GLU A 228 0.07 14.82 -4.73
C GLU A 228 0.30 13.59 -3.83
N ARG A 229 0.19 12.38 -4.39
CA ARG A 229 0.47 11.13 -3.67
C ARG A 229 1.90 11.08 -3.12
N SER A 230 2.86 11.54 -3.90
CA SER A 230 4.27 11.56 -3.51
C SER A 230 4.53 12.63 -2.45
N LYS A 231 3.91 13.82 -2.57
CA LYS A 231 3.95 14.88 -1.56
C LYS A 231 3.44 14.38 -0.21
N ARG A 232 2.27 13.72 -0.18
CA ARG A 232 1.72 13.10 1.05
C ARG A 232 2.65 12.09 1.68
N ARG A 233 3.29 11.23 0.87
CA ARG A 233 4.25 10.25 1.38
C ARG A 233 5.49 10.94 1.96
N LYS A 234 6.04 11.95 1.27
CA LYS A 234 7.20 12.72 1.73
C LYS A 234 6.91 13.47 3.03
N THR A 235 5.69 13.96 3.24
CA THR A 235 5.27 14.66 4.47
C THR A 235 4.64 13.75 5.53
N GLN A 236 4.64 12.43 5.34
CA GLN A 236 4.01 11.49 6.29
C GLN A 236 4.65 11.58 7.66
N ASP A 237 5.98 11.57 7.72
CA ASP A 237 6.72 11.57 8.97
C ASP A 237 6.43 12.83 9.78
N LEU A 238 6.46 14.00 9.14
CA LEU A 238 6.12 15.29 9.76
C LEU A 238 4.68 15.28 10.32
N ARG A 239 3.70 14.80 9.54
CA ARG A 239 2.30 14.74 9.97
C ARG A 239 2.06 13.74 11.10
N SER A 240 2.87 12.69 11.19
CA SER A 240 2.78 11.70 12.27
C SER A 240 3.49 12.14 13.55
N SER A 241 4.56 12.93 13.44
CA SER A 241 5.37 13.34 14.60
C SER A 241 4.93 14.66 15.23
N THR A 242 4.35 15.59 14.46
CA THR A 242 4.05 16.95 14.92
C THR A 242 2.56 17.20 15.06
N GLY A 243 2.20 18.02 16.04
CA GLY A 243 0.82 18.43 16.28
C GLY A 243 0.30 19.38 15.21
N THR A 244 -1.02 19.45 15.05
CA THR A 244 -1.66 20.39 14.10
C THR A 244 -1.32 21.85 14.40
N LEU A 245 -1.35 22.23 15.68
CA LEU A 245 -1.03 23.59 16.13
C LEU A 245 0.42 23.99 15.86
N GLU A 246 1.35 23.05 16.07
CA GLU A 246 2.78 23.26 15.78
C GLU A 246 3.01 23.45 14.28
N LEU A 247 2.37 22.62 13.45
CA LEU A 247 2.46 22.73 11.99
C LEU A 247 1.90 24.06 11.48
N THR A 248 0.76 24.51 12.02
CA THR A 248 0.18 25.80 11.65
C THR A 248 1.05 26.97 12.07
N TYR A 249 1.64 26.92 13.27
CA TYR A 249 2.55 27.96 13.75
C TYR A 249 3.85 27.98 12.93
N ALA A 250 4.40 26.82 12.62
CA ALA A 250 5.58 26.70 11.76
C ALA A 250 5.32 27.28 10.36
N ALA A 251 4.15 27.00 9.78
CA ALA A 251 3.73 27.58 8.50
C ALA A 251 3.60 29.11 8.59
N GLU A 252 3.00 29.64 9.67
CA GLU A 252 2.88 31.07 9.92
C GLU A 252 4.26 31.76 10.01
N MET A 253 5.20 31.18 10.78
CA MET A 253 6.56 31.74 10.91
C MET A 253 7.31 31.70 9.59
N LYS A 254 7.14 30.64 8.81
CA LYS A 254 7.76 30.52 7.48
C LYS A 254 7.27 31.61 6.54
N LEU A 255 5.96 31.85 6.47
CA LEU A 255 5.38 32.93 5.66
C LEU A 255 5.86 34.33 6.09
N ARG A 256 6.01 34.58 7.40
CA ARG A 256 6.56 35.84 7.89
C ARG A 256 8.03 36.03 7.49
N SER A 257 8.83 34.97 7.60
CA SER A 257 10.25 35.02 7.21
C SER A 257 10.45 35.27 5.71
N GLU A 258 9.49 34.88 4.88
CA GLU A 258 9.46 35.15 3.44
C GLU A 258 8.94 36.55 3.09
N GLY A 259 8.51 37.34 4.08
CA GLY A 259 7.92 38.68 3.87
C GLY A 259 6.42 38.67 3.55
N ASN A 260 5.78 37.49 3.49
CA ASN A 260 4.36 37.33 3.20
C ASN A 260 3.47 37.55 4.44
N ILE A 261 3.54 38.76 5.00
CA ILE A 261 2.89 39.13 6.27
C ILE A 261 1.36 38.98 6.18
N GLN A 262 0.74 39.33 5.05
CA GLN A 262 -0.71 39.23 4.89
C GLN A 262 -1.19 37.78 4.87
N ALA A 263 -0.50 36.89 4.16
CA ALA A 263 -0.83 35.46 4.13
C ALA A 263 -0.73 34.83 5.52
N ALA A 264 0.30 35.20 6.30
CA ALA A 264 0.45 34.77 7.68
C ALA A 264 -0.72 35.25 8.58
N LYS A 265 -1.18 36.49 8.41
CA LYS A 265 -2.36 37.02 9.14
C LYS A 265 -3.63 36.25 8.81
N VAL A 266 -3.87 35.95 7.52
CA VAL A 266 -5.03 35.15 7.08
C VAL A 266 -4.98 33.75 7.68
N LEU A 267 -3.83 33.08 7.64
CA LEU A 267 -3.65 31.76 8.24
C LEU A 267 -3.93 31.79 9.75
N ALA A 268 -3.42 32.80 10.46
CA ALA A 268 -3.68 32.98 11.89
C ALA A 268 -5.18 33.21 12.20
N GLU A 269 -5.92 33.91 11.34
CA GLU A 269 -7.35 34.12 11.49
C GLU A 269 -8.16 32.84 11.22
N ILE A 270 -7.81 32.09 10.18
CA ILE A 270 -8.45 30.80 9.85
C ILE A 270 -8.25 29.80 11.00
N VAL A 271 -7.06 29.76 11.60
CA VAL A 271 -6.77 28.90 12.76
C VAL A 271 -7.59 29.31 13.99
N LYS A 272 -7.80 30.62 14.22
CA LYS A 272 -8.60 31.13 15.34
C LYS A 272 -10.10 30.87 15.16
N SER A 273 -10.60 31.08 13.95
CA SER A 273 -12.03 30.94 13.63
C SER A 273 -12.18 30.35 12.22
N PRO A 274 -12.48 29.05 12.09
CA PRO A 274 -12.55 28.38 10.80
C PRO A 274 -13.65 28.95 9.90
N ASP A 275 -14.71 29.54 10.47
CA ASP A 275 -15.76 30.23 9.71
C ASP A 275 -15.25 31.47 8.97
N SER A 276 -14.18 32.10 9.47
CA SER A 276 -13.58 33.28 8.83
C SER A 276 -12.98 32.94 7.47
N ALA A 277 -12.67 31.67 7.21
CA ALA A 277 -12.21 31.20 5.89
C ALA A 277 -13.22 31.55 4.78
N LYS A 278 -14.52 31.61 5.08
CA LYS A 278 -15.58 31.98 4.12
C LYS A 278 -15.42 33.40 3.57
N ASN A 279 -14.81 34.31 4.33
CA ASN A 279 -14.56 35.69 3.90
C ASN A 279 -13.37 35.80 2.94
N TYR A 280 -12.42 34.86 3.04
CA TYR A 280 -11.20 34.82 2.23
C TYR A 280 -11.32 34.01 0.95
N ILE A 281 -12.30 33.11 0.90
CA ILE A 281 -12.81 32.59 -0.37
C ILE A 281 -13.53 33.76 -1.03
N LYS A 282 -12.77 34.70 -1.59
CA LYS A 282 -13.32 35.67 -2.53
C LYS A 282 -14.07 34.84 -3.56
N LYS A 283 -15.34 35.17 -3.74
CA LYS A 283 -16.11 34.74 -4.90
C LYS A 283 -15.47 35.41 -6.12
N ASP A 284 -14.29 34.92 -6.51
CA ASP A 284 -13.82 35.01 -7.89
C ASP A 284 -14.63 34.06 -8.77
N ASP A 285 -15.81 33.63 -8.31
CA ASP A 285 -17.00 33.58 -9.14
C ASP A 285 -17.29 34.98 -9.72
N VAL A 286 -16.37 35.53 -10.53
CA VAL A 286 -16.80 36.19 -11.75
C VAL A 286 -17.59 35.10 -12.44
N LYS A 287 -18.89 35.08 -12.16
CA LYS A 287 -19.82 34.06 -12.62
C LYS A 287 -19.65 34.08 -14.12
N ILE A 288 -18.90 33.14 -14.67
CA ILE A 288 -18.58 33.16 -16.08
C ILE A 288 -19.88 32.83 -16.78
N THR A 289 -20.62 33.88 -17.10
CA THR A 289 -21.89 33.78 -17.78
C THR A 289 -21.55 33.41 -19.21
N LYS A 290 -21.87 32.17 -19.56
CA LYS A 290 -21.86 31.76 -20.96
C LYS A 290 -22.71 32.77 -21.72
N LEU A 291 -22.14 33.36 -22.77
CA LEU A 291 -22.89 34.20 -23.70
C LEU A 291 -24.06 33.37 -24.24
N THR A 292 -25.26 33.94 -24.19
CA THR A 292 -26.43 33.34 -24.85
C THR A 292 -26.19 33.35 -26.36
N GLU A 293 -26.81 32.41 -27.08
CA GLU A 293 -26.63 32.26 -28.53
C GLU A 293 -26.91 33.57 -29.28
N ASP A 294 -27.98 34.28 -28.92
CA ASP A 294 -28.32 35.58 -29.52
C ASP A 294 -27.29 36.66 -29.24
N LYS A 295 -26.66 36.65 -28.05
CA LYS A 295 -25.60 37.61 -27.70
C LYS A 295 -24.30 37.28 -28.41
N ALA A 296 -23.99 36.00 -28.59
CA ALA A 296 -22.84 35.58 -29.38
C ALA A 296 -23.04 35.96 -30.85
N LEU A 297 -24.24 35.72 -31.40
CA LEU A 297 -24.58 36.10 -32.76
C LEU A 297 -24.55 37.62 -32.96
N SER A 298 -25.12 38.39 -32.03
CA SER A 298 -25.09 39.85 -32.11
C SER A 298 -23.67 40.41 -32.04
N LEU A 299 -22.78 39.76 -31.29
CA LEU A 299 -21.36 40.14 -31.23
C LEU A 299 -20.66 39.86 -32.57
N ILE A 300 -20.93 38.71 -33.21
CA ILE A 300 -20.40 38.37 -34.53
C ILE A 300 -20.87 39.37 -35.59
N THR A 301 -22.17 39.71 -35.60
CA THR A 301 -22.75 40.63 -36.58
C THR A 301 -22.29 42.06 -36.36
N ASN A 302 -22.30 42.56 -35.12
CA ASN A 302 -21.88 43.92 -34.78
C ASN A 302 -20.38 44.14 -35.06
N ALA A 303 -19.54 43.15 -34.77
CA ALA A 303 -18.10 43.22 -35.05
C ALA A 303 -17.73 42.89 -36.51
N LYS A 304 -18.72 42.56 -37.36
CA LYS A 304 -18.53 42.14 -38.76
C LYS A 304 -17.49 41.02 -38.90
N LEU A 305 -17.48 40.08 -37.97
CA LEU A 305 -16.52 38.99 -37.98
C LEU A 305 -16.89 37.95 -39.03
N THR A 306 -15.92 37.58 -39.86
CA THR A 306 -16.07 36.41 -40.73
C THR A 306 -16.12 35.13 -39.88
N LYS A 307 -16.76 34.08 -40.42
CA LYS A 307 -16.80 32.75 -39.77
C LYS A 307 -15.41 32.23 -39.38
N TYR A 308 -14.41 32.49 -40.23
CA TYR A 308 -13.03 32.10 -39.98
C TYR A 308 -12.42 32.85 -38.78
N GLN A 309 -12.58 34.18 -38.72
CA GLN A 309 -12.10 34.99 -37.60
C GLN A 309 -12.77 34.59 -36.28
N TYR A 310 -14.08 34.34 -36.28
CA TYR A 310 -14.79 33.84 -35.11
C TYR A 310 -14.22 32.51 -34.61
N ASN A 311 -13.96 31.56 -35.51
CA ASN A 311 -13.39 30.27 -35.15
C ASN A 311 -11.99 30.40 -34.53
N ILE A 312 -11.15 31.32 -35.03
CA ILE A 312 -9.84 31.60 -34.42
C ILE A 312 -10.00 32.14 -32.99
N ILE A 313 -10.85 33.16 -32.82
CA ILE A 313 -11.12 33.76 -31.51
C ILE A 313 -11.65 32.70 -30.54
N ARG A 314 -12.55 31.83 -31.01
CA ARG A 314 -13.10 30.72 -30.23
C ARG A 314 -12.04 29.71 -29.83
N SER A 315 -11.17 29.29 -30.74
CA SER A 315 -10.10 28.34 -30.44
C SER A 315 -9.13 28.91 -29.40
N ASN A 316 -8.71 30.16 -29.57
CA ASN A 316 -7.83 30.83 -28.62
C ASN A 316 -8.49 30.98 -27.24
N ALA A 317 -9.78 31.34 -27.20
CA ALA A 317 -10.52 31.43 -25.94
C ALA A 317 -10.67 30.06 -25.23
N LEU A 318 -10.79 28.96 -25.99
CA LEU A 318 -10.83 27.61 -25.44
C LEU A 318 -9.47 27.18 -24.87
N GLU A 319 -8.36 27.54 -25.53
CA GLU A 319 -7.00 27.26 -25.05
C GLU A 319 -6.72 27.97 -23.71
N GLU A 320 -7.19 29.20 -23.56
CA GLU A 320 -7.06 30.01 -22.33
C GLU A 320 -8.05 29.60 -21.22
N ASN A 321 -8.80 28.49 -21.38
CA ASN A 321 -9.89 28.09 -20.47
C ASN A 321 -10.89 29.22 -20.21
N CYS A 322 -11.17 30.08 -21.18
CA CYS A 322 -12.14 31.15 -21.07
C CYS A 322 -13.48 30.71 -21.69
N PRO A 323 -14.55 30.51 -20.89
CA PRO A 323 -15.87 30.06 -21.35
C PRO A 323 -16.66 31.07 -22.21
N LEU A 324 -15.99 32.05 -22.84
CA LEU A 324 -16.61 33.15 -23.59
C LEU A 324 -17.52 32.67 -24.74
N CYS A 325 -17.31 31.47 -25.27
CA CYS A 325 -18.06 31.00 -26.45
C CYS A 325 -18.57 29.56 -26.24
N GLY A 326 -19.61 29.41 -25.40
CA GLY A 326 -20.37 28.15 -25.31
C GLY A 326 -21.04 27.84 -26.66
N GLY A 327 -21.08 26.61 -27.17
CA GLY A 327 -20.73 25.33 -26.55
C GLY A 327 -20.31 24.24 -27.54
N ARG A 328 -19.82 23.13 -26.97
CA ARG A 328 -19.93 21.80 -27.58
C ARG A 328 -21.27 21.24 -27.12
N LEU A 329 -22.24 21.17 -28.03
CA LEU A 329 -23.28 20.15 -27.91
C LEU A 329 -22.57 18.81 -28.17
N ASN A 330 -22.57 17.94 -27.17
CA ASN A 330 -22.24 16.54 -27.38
C ASN A 330 -23.32 15.97 -28.31
N GLY A 331 -23.05 15.83 -29.61
CA GLY A 331 -23.86 15.01 -30.52
C GLY A 331 -24.23 15.65 -31.85
N ASP A 332 -24.66 16.90 -31.88
CA ASP A 332 -25.22 17.48 -33.10
C ASP A 332 -24.29 18.52 -33.73
N VAL A 333 -23.65 18.09 -34.82
CA VAL A 333 -22.98 18.99 -35.77
C VAL A 333 -24.07 19.80 -36.46
N ILE A 334 -24.47 20.93 -35.88
CA ILE A 334 -25.19 21.95 -36.64
C ILE A 334 -24.15 22.61 -37.55
N VAL A 335 -24.03 22.05 -38.76
CA VAL A 335 -23.41 22.74 -39.89
C VAL A 335 -24.31 23.93 -40.17
N VAL A 336 -23.96 25.10 -39.63
CA VAL A 336 -24.51 26.37 -40.16
C VAL A 336 -23.92 26.52 -41.55
N VAL A 337 -24.66 25.98 -42.53
CA VAL A 337 -24.56 26.31 -43.94
C VAL A 337 -25.02 27.75 -44.03
N LEU A 338 -24.06 28.68 -43.94
CA LEU A 338 -24.28 30.03 -44.45
C LEU A 338 -24.34 29.85 -45.96
N SER A 339 -25.54 29.68 -46.49
CA SER A 339 -25.82 29.84 -47.91
C SER A 339 -25.35 31.24 -48.27
N SER A 340 -24.28 31.30 -49.06
CA SER A 340 -23.83 32.47 -49.77
C SER A 340 -24.91 32.86 -50.79
N GLY A 341 -25.96 33.52 -50.30
CA GLY A 341 -26.87 34.29 -51.11
C GLY A 341 -26.12 35.54 -51.54
N GLY A 342 -25.54 35.49 -52.73
CA GLY A 342 -25.05 36.68 -53.41
C GLY A 342 -26.20 37.64 -53.61
N ALA A 343 -26.08 38.81 -52.99
CA ALA A 343 -26.74 40.02 -53.45
C ALA A 343 -25.64 41.07 -53.51
N ASP A 344 -25.27 41.37 -54.74
CA ASP A 344 -24.32 42.41 -55.12
C ASP A 344 -24.68 43.73 -54.42
N PHE A 345 -23.65 44.39 -53.88
CA PHE A 345 -23.65 45.80 -53.51
C PHE A 345 -22.61 46.52 -54.36
#